data_AF-X1DI11-F1
#
_entry.id   AF-X1DI11-F1
#
_cell.length_a   1.000
_cell.length_b   1.000
_cell.length_c   1.000
_cell.angle_alpha   90.00
_cell.angle_beta   90.00
_cell.angle_gamma   90.00
#
_symmetry.space_group_name_H-M   'P 1'
#
loop_
_entity.id
_entity.type
_entity.pdbx_description
1 polymer ?
#
loop_
_entity_poly.entity_id
_entity_poly.type
_entity_poly.pdbx_seq_one_letter_code
_entity_poly.pdbx_strand_id
1 'polypeptide(L)'
;SWGRFDKFQEPKTGSYGFGYWNHVFNPLEIEYAWFFYSKSPNPFYKKNGLWAVCKAPSNQPNGGFSIVPIEGYEITDWHVYDINWSKDCVDFFIDGENVAHITKGVPQQVSHMHVWQDNAAWCGSDDGNVYYPKFLRVKHHNMAFIDYIEITK
;
A
#
# COMPACT_ATOMS: atom_id res chain seq x y z
N SER A 1 6.73 13.45 -8.14
CA SER A 1 5.26 13.59 -8.16
C SER A 1 4.85 14.30 -6.88
N TRP A 2 3.64 14.90 -6.84
CA TRP A 2 2.96 15.49 -5.67
C TRP A 2 1.49 14.99 -5.71
N GLY A 3 1.03 14.11 -4.83
CA GLY A 3 -0.34 13.54 -4.88
C GLY A 3 -1.08 13.50 -3.54
N ARG A 4 -2.17 14.24 -3.35
CA ARG A 4 -2.93 14.23 -2.09
C ARG A 4 -3.85 13.01 -1.98
N PHE A 5 -3.75 12.22 -0.91
CA PHE A 5 -4.65 11.09 -0.66
C PHE A 5 -5.36 11.24 0.68
N ASP A 6 -6.66 10.97 0.71
CA ASP A 6 -7.49 11.53 1.76
C ASP A 6 -7.99 10.49 2.76
N LYS A 7 -8.00 10.95 4.01
CA LYS A 7 -9.06 10.78 5.00
C LYS A 7 -9.97 9.56 4.79
N PHE A 8 -9.51 8.42 5.31
CA PHE A 8 -10.42 7.33 5.62
C PHE A 8 -11.28 7.70 6.83
N GLN A 9 -12.58 7.41 6.79
CA GLN A 9 -13.37 7.37 8.03
C GLN A 9 -12.85 6.20 8.86
N GLU A 10 -12.51 6.43 10.15
CA GLU A 10 -11.76 5.49 10.99
C GLU A 10 -12.19 4.02 10.77
N PRO A 11 -11.37 3.23 10.05
CA PRO A 11 -11.73 1.86 9.83
C PRO A 11 -11.59 1.11 11.14
N LYS A 12 -12.64 0.42 11.57
CA LYS A 12 -12.54 -0.47 12.75
C LYS A 12 -11.50 -1.56 12.50
N THR A 13 -11.43 -2.05 11.26
CA THR A 13 -10.58 -3.18 10.80
C THR A 13 -10.58 -3.26 9.27
N GLY A 14 -9.48 -3.70 8.64
CA GLY A 14 -9.42 -3.97 7.20
C GLY A 14 -8.05 -3.63 6.61
N SER A 15 -7.96 -3.66 5.28
CA SER A 15 -6.80 -3.14 4.55
C SER A 15 -7.24 -2.22 3.42
N TYR A 16 -6.43 -1.20 3.17
CA TYR A 16 -6.74 -0.08 2.30
C TYR A 16 -5.45 0.31 1.60
N GLY A 17 -5.55 0.87 0.41
CA GLY A 17 -4.35 1.33 -0.23
C GLY A 17 -4.61 2.03 -1.54
N PHE A 18 -3.53 2.63 -2.03
CA PHE A 18 -3.52 3.31 -3.30
C PHE A 18 -2.11 3.30 -3.89
N GLY A 19 -2.03 3.49 -5.20
CA GLY A 19 -0.79 3.65 -5.94
C GLY A 19 -0.93 3.03 -7.31
N TYR A 20 0.11 2.36 -7.80
CA TYR A 20 0.16 1.87 -9.17
C TYR A 20 0.19 0.35 -9.25
N TRP A 21 -0.58 -0.22 -10.16
CA TRP A 21 -0.64 -1.67 -10.40
C TRP A 21 -0.79 -1.98 -11.90
N ASN A 22 -0.20 -3.07 -12.37
CA ASN A 22 -0.29 -3.51 -13.77
C ASN A 22 -1.61 -4.20 -14.15
N HIS A 23 -2.59 -4.25 -13.24
CA HIS A 23 -3.91 -4.89 -13.45
C HIS A 23 -3.86 -6.41 -13.71
N VAL A 24 -2.71 -7.04 -13.46
CA VAL A 24 -2.54 -8.49 -13.60
C VAL A 24 -2.80 -9.17 -12.26
N PHE A 25 -3.74 -10.11 -12.25
CA PHE A 25 -4.08 -10.94 -11.07
C PHE A 25 -3.26 -12.24 -10.97
N ASN A 26 -2.39 -12.51 -11.95
CA ASN A 26 -1.46 -13.65 -11.87
C ASN A 26 -0.35 -13.33 -10.86
N PRO A 27 -0.20 -14.07 -9.74
CA PRO A 27 0.79 -13.77 -8.71
C PRO A 27 2.25 -13.85 -9.19
N LEU A 28 2.50 -14.53 -10.31
CA LEU A 28 3.82 -14.62 -10.94
C LEU A 28 4.16 -13.39 -11.78
N GLU A 29 3.16 -12.64 -12.22
CA GLU A 29 3.28 -11.50 -13.15
C GLU A 29 2.82 -10.18 -12.53
N ILE A 30 2.22 -10.22 -11.34
CA ILE A 30 1.71 -9.04 -10.66
C ILE A 30 2.84 -8.08 -10.29
N GLU A 31 2.61 -6.80 -10.62
CA GLU A 31 3.51 -5.70 -10.33
C GLU A 31 2.76 -4.51 -9.73
N TYR A 32 3.20 -4.02 -8.57
CA TYR A 32 2.62 -2.84 -7.96
C TYR A 32 3.60 -2.07 -7.08
N ALA A 33 3.32 -0.78 -6.92
CA ALA A 33 3.92 0.10 -5.93
C ALA A 33 2.77 0.84 -5.21
N TRP A 34 2.56 0.57 -3.93
CA TRP A 34 1.42 1.05 -3.17
C TRP A 34 1.80 1.64 -1.82
N PHE A 35 1.07 2.68 -1.42
CA PHE A 35 0.81 2.90 -0.01
C PHE A 35 -0.27 1.91 0.45
N PHE A 36 0.02 1.15 1.49
CA PHE A 36 -0.83 0.12 2.06
C PHE A 36 -1.06 0.43 3.53
N TYR A 37 -2.30 0.50 3.95
CA TYR A 37 -2.68 0.60 5.35
C TYR A 37 -3.44 -0.63 5.78
N SER A 38 -3.13 -1.13 6.97
CA SER A 38 -3.85 -2.25 7.57
C SER A 38 -4.14 -1.98 9.04
N LYS A 39 -5.34 -2.38 9.46
CA LYS A 39 -5.76 -2.37 10.85
C LYS A 39 -6.44 -3.69 11.15
N SER A 40 -5.81 -4.51 11.99
CA SER A 40 -6.30 -5.78 12.46
C SER A 40 -6.80 -5.65 13.89
N PRO A 41 -7.93 -6.27 14.25
CA PRO A 41 -8.37 -6.32 15.64
C PRO A 41 -7.53 -7.31 16.48
N ASN A 42 -6.68 -8.10 15.83
CA ASN A 42 -5.83 -9.07 16.49
C ASN A 42 -4.57 -8.39 17.05
N PRO A 43 -4.32 -8.41 18.37
CA PRO A 43 -3.14 -7.79 18.98
C PRO A 43 -1.81 -8.43 18.53
N PHE A 44 -1.83 -9.66 18.02
CA PHE A 44 -0.65 -10.36 17.52
C PHE A 44 -0.31 -10.00 16.07
N TYR A 45 -1.16 -9.24 15.37
CA TYR A 45 -0.87 -8.79 14.02
C TYR A 45 0.10 -7.61 14.02
N LYS A 46 1.33 -7.87 13.56
CA LYS A 46 2.43 -6.90 13.61
C LYS A 46 2.45 -5.87 12.49
N LYS A 47 1.54 -5.98 11.51
CA LYS A 47 1.53 -5.08 10.33
C LYS A 47 0.40 -4.05 10.36
N ASN A 48 0.04 -3.60 11.56
CA ASN A 48 -0.87 -2.46 11.71
C ASN A 48 -0.17 -1.16 11.31
N GLY A 49 -0.90 -0.23 10.72
CA GLY A 49 -0.38 1.07 10.29
C GLY A 49 -0.19 1.18 8.79
N LEU A 50 0.54 2.22 8.38
CA LEU A 50 0.83 2.56 7.00
C LEU A 50 2.16 1.95 6.54
N TRP A 51 2.24 1.57 5.27
CA TRP A 51 3.37 0.87 4.68
C TRP A 51 3.59 1.33 3.24
N ALA A 52 4.84 1.41 2.82
CA ALA A 52 5.21 1.42 1.40
C ALA A 52 5.48 -0.02 0.94
N VAL A 53 4.87 -0.42 -0.17
CA VAL A 53 4.95 -1.80 -0.66
C VAL A 53 5.27 -1.83 -2.14
N CYS A 54 6.24 -2.65 -2.52
CA CYS A 54 6.51 -2.96 -3.92
C CYS A 54 6.52 -4.46 -4.16
N LYS A 55 5.97 -4.88 -5.30
CA LYS A 55 6.01 -6.26 -5.78
C LYS A 55 6.34 -6.26 -7.26
N ALA A 56 7.20 -7.20 -7.62
CA ALA A 56 7.51 -7.57 -8.99
C ALA A 56 7.73 -9.09 -9.11
N PRO A 57 7.61 -9.68 -10.31
CA PRO A 57 8.07 -11.03 -10.60
C PRO A 57 9.48 -11.27 -10.08
N SER A 58 9.75 -12.42 -9.44
CA SER A 58 11.08 -12.69 -8.86
C SER A 58 12.17 -12.95 -9.91
N ASN A 59 11.77 -13.21 -11.16
CA ASN A 59 12.65 -13.50 -12.29
C ASN A 59 13.10 -12.24 -13.06
N GLN A 60 12.71 -11.04 -12.64
CA GLN A 60 13.13 -9.78 -13.26
C GLN A 60 14.18 -9.02 -12.43
N PRO A 61 14.92 -8.07 -13.04
CA PRO A 61 15.83 -7.20 -12.30
C PRO A 61 15.08 -6.51 -11.16
N ASN A 62 15.70 -6.48 -9.96
CA ASN A 62 15.07 -5.93 -8.76
C ASN A 62 13.70 -6.55 -8.44
N GLY A 63 13.45 -7.79 -8.89
CA GLY A 63 12.22 -8.52 -8.64
C GLY A 63 12.00 -8.93 -7.19
N GLY A 64 10.80 -9.42 -6.87
CA GLY A 64 10.44 -9.88 -5.54
C GLY A 64 9.49 -8.94 -4.81
N PHE A 65 9.55 -8.92 -3.48
CA PHE A 65 8.61 -8.20 -2.63
C PHE A 65 9.37 -7.39 -1.57
N SER A 66 8.92 -6.15 -1.35
CA SER A 66 9.40 -5.27 -0.30
C SER A 66 8.23 -4.61 0.39
N ILE A 67 8.36 -4.43 1.70
CA ILE A 67 7.41 -3.74 2.54
C ILE A 67 8.18 -2.96 3.61
N VAL A 68 7.89 -1.67 3.74
CA VAL A 68 8.58 -0.75 4.67
C VAL A 68 7.50 -0.07 5.53
N PRO A 69 7.60 -0.12 6.88
CA PRO A 69 6.67 0.59 7.75
C PRO A 69 6.85 2.10 7.61
N ILE A 70 5.75 2.83 7.66
CA ILE A 70 5.73 4.29 7.71
C ILE A 70 5.13 4.70 9.05
N GLU A 71 5.90 5.46 9.83
CA GLU A 71 5.52 5.95 11.16
C GLU A 71 5.26 7.45 11.13
N GLY A 72 4.46 7.96 12.06
CA GLY A 72 4.21 9.41 12.22
C GLY A 72 3.12 10.01 11.32
N TYR A 73 2.47 9.19 10.48
CA TYR A 73 1.40 9.61 9.58
C TYR A 73 0.12 8.84 9.82
N GLU A 74 -1.00 9.57 9.90
CA GLU A 74 -2.34 8.99 10.08
C GLU A 74 -3.10 9.06 8.76
N ILE A 75 -3.58 7.91 8.25
CA ILE A 75 -4.29 7.86 6.96
C ILE A 75 -5.67 8.56 7.00
N THR A 76 -6.11 8.98 8.19
CA THR A 76 -7.34 9.75 8.37
C THR A 76 -7.14 11.26 8.20
N ASP A 77 -5.89 11.72 8.16
CA ASP A 77 -5.53 13.11 7.94
C ASP A 77 -5.29 13.41 6.46
N TRP A 78 -5.21 14.70 6.13
CA TRP A 78 -4.93 15.15 4.78
C TRP A 78 -3.42 15.22 4.58
N HIS A 79 -2.89 14.46 3.63
CA HIS A 79 -1.46 14.45 3.30
C HIS A 79 -1.23 14.42 1.79
N VAL A 80 -0.06 14.89 1.36
CA VAL A 80 0.43 14.76 -0.01
C VAL A 80 1.42 13.59 -0.10
N TYR A 81 1.01 12.51 -0.75
CA TYR A 81 1.79 11.31 -1.01
C TYR A 81 2.34 11.24 -2.43
N ASP A 82 3.60 10.81 -2.52
CA ASP A 82 4.30 10.65 -3.78
C ASP A 82 4.90 9.29 -3.95
N ILE A 83 4.87 8.85 -5.20
CA ILE A 83 5.57 7.67 -5.67
C ILE A 83 6.43 8.13 -6.82
N ASN A 84 7.71 8.34 -6.54
CA ASN A 84 8.73 8.62 -7.54
C ASN A 84 9.33 7.28 -7.97
N TRP A 85 9.34 7.02 -9.27
CA TRP A 85 9.65 5.69 -9.77
C TRP A 85 10.65 5.79 -10.94
N SER A 86 11.75 5.05 -10.81
CA SER A 86 12.74 4.81 -11.86
C SER A 86 12.84 3.31 -12.17
N LYS A 87 13.66 2.94 -13.16
CA LYS A 87 13.92 1.52 -13.45
C LYS A 87 14.54 0.75 -12.25
N ASP A 88 15.23 1.44 -11.34
CA ASP A 88 16.05 0.80 -10.30
C ASP A 88 15.46 0.94 -8.89
N CYS A 89 14.59 1.91 -8.66
CA CYS A 89 14.01 2.16 -7.34
C CYS A 89 12.62 2.79 -7.42
N VAL A 90 11.91 2.67 -6.29
CA VAL A 90 10.70 3.44 -5.98
C VAL A 90 10.94 4.18 -4.67
N ASP A 91 10.77 5.49 -4.71
CA ASP A 91 10.83 6.38 -3.57
C ASP A 91 9.42 6.86 -3.22
N PHE A 92 9.03 6.67 -1.96
CA PHE A 92 7.75 7.08 -1.42
C PHE A 92 7.93 8.34 -0.59
N PHE A 93 7.05 9.33 -0.75
CA PHE A 93 7.06 10.54 0.05
C PHE A 93 5.70 10.78 0.69
N ILE A 94 5.69 11.44 1.85
CA ILE A 94 4.51 12.03 2.45
C ILE A 94 4.87 13.45 2.89
N ASP A 95 4.06 14.42 2.50
CA ASP A 95 4.26 15.86 2.72
C ASP A 95 5.67 16.34 2.30
N GLY A 96 6.21 15.73 1.25
CA GLY A 96 7.54 16.02 0.70
C GLY A 96 8.70 15.36 1.43
N GLU A 97 8.47 14.63 2.52
CA GLU A 97 9.48 13.83 3.22
C GLU A 97 9.60 12.45 2.56
N ASN A 98 10.82 11.99 2.26
CA ASN A 98 11.05 10.62 1.80
C ASN A 98 10.82 9.64 2.96
N VAL A 99 9.74 8.85 2.89
CA VAL A 99 9.36 7.89 3.93
C VAL A 99 9.80 6.46 3.61
N ALA A 100 10.15 6.17 2.36
CA ALA A 100 10.74 4.88 1.98
C ALA A 100 11.53 4.96 0.67
N HIS A 101 12.66 4.26 0.64
CA HIS A 101 13.44 3.99 -0.57
C HIS A 101 13.49 2.47 -0.81
N ILE A 102 12.92 2.01 -1.93
CA ILE A 102 12.80 0.58 -2.24
C ILE A 102 13.52 0.24 -3.54
N THR A 103 14.48 -0.69 -3.47
CA THR A 103 15.27 -1.19 -4.62
C THR A 103 14.94 -2.65 -4.99
N LYS A 104 14.00 -3.28 -4.29
CA LYS A 104 13.54 -4.66 -4.55
C LYS A 104 12.03 -4.69 -4.69
N GLY A 105 11.52 -5.56 -5.56
CA GLY A 105 10.13 -5.58 -5.98
C GLY A 105 9.75 -4.43 -6.91
N VAL A 106 10.74 -3.76 -7.55
CA VAL A 106 10.51 -2.57 -8.37
C VAL A 106 9.72 -2.95 -9.63
N PRO A 107 8.50 -2.44 -9.81
CA PRO A 107 7.74 -2.68 -11.04
C PRO A 107 8.51 -2.18 -12.28
N GLN A 108 8.33 -2.85 -13.41
CA GLN A 108 8.96 -2.55 -14.70
C GLN A 108 7.93 -2.36 -15.82
N GLN A 109 6.68 -2.75 -15.58
CA GLN A 109 5.59 -2.64 -16.54
C GLN A 109 4.79 -1.36 -16.39
N VAL A 110 4.13 -0.96 -17.46
CA VAL A 110 3.12 0.10 -17.43
C VAL A 110 2.07 -0.24 -16.39
N SER A 111 1.80 0.71 -15.51
CA SER A 111 0.85 0.55 -14.41
C SER A 111 -0.21 1.64 -14.45
N HIS A 112 -1.34 1.35 -13.84
CA HIS A 112 -2.47 2.25 -13.71
C HIS A 112 -2.65 2.64 -12.26
N MET A 113 -3.17 3.85 -12.06
CA MET A 113 -3.57 4.30 -10.74
C MET A 113 -4.70 3.42 -10.22
N HIS A 114 -4.52 2.87 -9.02
CA HIS A 114 -5.46 1.99 -8.36
C HIS A 114 -5.67 2.50 -6.94
N VAL A 115 -6.93 2.64 -6.54
CA VAL A 115 -7.35 2.93 -5.18
C VAL A 115 -8.29 1.82 -4.77
N TRP A 116 -8.01 1.18 -3.65
CA TRP A 116 -8.76 0.01 -3.24
C TRP A 116 -8.98 0.00 -1.75
N GLN A 117 -10.04 -0.71 -1.40
CA GLN A 117 -10.39 -1.01 -0.04
C GLN A 117 -10.80 -2.48 0.02
N ASP A 118 -10.12 -3.23 0.86
CA ASP A 118 -10.40 -4.62 1.11
C ASP A 118 -10.91 -4.80 2.55
N ASN A 119 -11.91 -5.66 2.68
CA ASN A 119 -12.43 -6.07 3.97
C ASN A 119 -11.62 -7.21 4.61
N ALA A 120 -10.55 -7.64 3.94
CA ALA A 120 -9.54 -8.51 4.53
C ALA A 120 -8.80 -7.78 5.67
N ALA A 121 -9.13 -8.16 6.91
CA ALA A 121 -8.25 -7.94 8.05
C ALA A 121 -7.33 -9.14 8.16
N TRP A 122 -6.04 -8.92 8.07
CA TRP A 122 -5.07 -10.00 8.22
C TRP A 122 -4.95 -10.35 9.71
N CYS A 123 -5.19 -11.62 10.03
CA CYS A 123 -5.02 -12.14 11.38
C CYS A 123 -3.72 -12.93 11.44
N GLY A 124 -2.90 -12.67 12.46
CA GLY A 124 -1.85 -13.60 12.85
C GLY A 124 -2.46 -14.85 13.49
N SER A 125 -1.81 -16.00 13.33
CA SER A 125 -1.93 -17.12 14.24
C SER A 125 -1.45 -16.74 15.64
N ASP A 126 -1.81 -17.54 16.65
CA ASP A 126 -1.43 -17.28 18.05
C ASP A 126 0.10 -17.28 18.27
N ASP A 127 0.86 -17.88 17.36
CA ASP A 127 2.33 -17.86 17.34
C ASP A 127 2.93 -16.70 16.51
N GLY A 128 2.10 -15.88 15.87
CA GLY A 128 2.49 -14.72 15.07
C GLY A 128 3.20 -15.04 13.74
N ASN A 129 3.25 -16.31 13.32
CA ASN A 129 4.03 -16.75 12.16
C ASN A 129 3.20 -16.97 10.89
N VAL A 130 1.89 -17.20 11.02
CA VAL A 130 0.98 -17.42 9.89
C VAL A 130 -0.01 -16.26 9.83
N TYR A 131 -0.08 -15.60 8.68
CA TYR A 131 -1.07 -14.56 8.43
C TYR A 131 -2.09 -15.06 7.43
N TYR A 132 -3.37 -15.07 7.81
CA TYR A 132 -4.46 -15.40 6.90
C TYR A 132 -5.45 -14.23 6.83
N PRO A 133 -6.03 -13.96 5.64
CA PRO A 133 -7.03 -12.93 5.50
C PRO A 133 -8.33 -13.41 6.16
N LYS A 134 -8.86 -12.61 7.07
CA LYS A 134 -10.23 -12.76 7.57
C LYS A 134 -11.07 -11.67 6.94
N PHE A 135 -11.90 -12.04 5.98
CA PHE A 135 -12.85 -11.13 5.37
C PHE A 135 -13.93 -10.76 6.38
N LEU A 136 -13.95 -9.49 6.80
CA LEU A 136 -14.91 -8.99 7.75
C LEU A 136 -16.08 -8.34 7.00
N ARG A 137 -17.31 -8.52 7.48
CA ARG A 137 -18.43 -7.79 6.89
C ARG A 137 -18.20 -6.29 7.07
N VAL A 138 -18.22 -5.54 5.98
CA VAL A 138 -18.24 -4.07 5.99
C VAL A 138 -19.61 -3.62 6.49
N LYS A 139 -19.68 -3.16 7.74
CA LYS A 139 -20.94 -2.75 8.39
C LYS A 139 -21.26 -1.25 8.25
N HIS A 140 -20.31 -0.47 7.73
CA HIS A 140 -20.39 0.97 7.60
C HIS A 140 -19.85 1.38 6.23
N HIS A 141 -20.31 2.52 5.71
CA HIS A 141 -19.70 3.11 4.54
C HIS A 141 -18.24 3.44 4.85
N ASN A 142 -17.38 3.21 3.88
CA ASN A 142 -16.02 3.67 3.90
C ASN A 142 -15.80 4.42 2.60
N MET A 143 -15.07 5.52 2.69
CA MET A 143 -14.84 6.43 1.59
C MET A 143 -13.37 6.81 1.63
N ALA A 144 -12.76 6.88 0.45
CA ALA A 144 -11.53 7.61 0.23
C ALA A 144 -11.93 8.88 -0.51
N PHE A 145 -11.49 10.03 -0.02
CA PHE A 145 -11.60 11.25 -0.79
C PHE A 145 -10.31 11.39 -1.62
N ILE A 146 -10.36 12.10 -2.75
CA ILE A 146 -9.16 12.49 -3.49
C ILE A 146 -9.40 13.90 -4.00
N ASP A 147 -8.56 14.85 -3.59
CA ASP A 147 -8.63 16.25 -4.04
C ASP A 147 -8.13 16.39 -5.48
N TYR A 148 -6.93 15.89 -5.76
CA TYR A 148 -6.34 15.92 -7.10
C TYR A 148 -5.34 14.78 -7.32
N ILE A 149 -5.06 14.49 -8.60
CA ILE A 149 -4.02 13.55 -9.03
C ILE A 149 -3.17 14.27 -10.08
N GLU A 150 -1.86 14.28 -9.87
CA GLU A 150 -0.89 14.80 -10.84
C GLU A 150 0.07 13.69 -11.28
N ILE A 151 0.33 13.60 -12.58
CA ILE A 151 1.30 12.65 -13.17
C ILE A 151 2.33 13.45 -13.95
N THR A 152 3.56 13.45 -13.45
CA THR A 152 4.73 14.11 -14.06
C THR A 152 5.62 13.07 -14.72
N LYS A 153 6.16 13.39 -15.91
CA LYS A 153 7.13 12.55 -16.63
C LYS A 153 8.56 12.94 -16.32
#